data_AF-A0A5E4QTB3-F1
#
_entry.id   AF-A0A5E4QTB3-F1
#
_cell.length_a   1.000
_cell.length_b   1.000
_cell.length_c   1.000
_cell.angle_alpha   90.00
_cell.angle_beta   90.00
_cell.angle_gamma   90.00
#
_symmetry.space_group_name_H-M   'P 1'
#
loop_
_entity.id
_entity.type
_entity.pdbx_description
1 polymer ?
#
loop_
_entity_poly.entity_id
_entity_poly.type
_entity_poly.pdbx_seq_one_letter_code
_entity_poly.pdbx_strand_id
1 'polypeptide(L)'
;MSNKYQPTSKAFAEKQLIQWINEAGMSEGNKKAGLLRKIIEVLMHQLSSLIPLYMENVLKFVNDKTTEVRKIVVGFIEQLSTKHPENIPIIISQLQLLVIDSVIAVQKKAIQAASVVYKNAIIWICKDNSEDAVKLVWDHISKLKLLVLNLIDSENEGIRTHAIKFLEEVVLVQTPCAEGNGGLNLDDIPSSSTIPSTYLVLT
;
A
#
# COMPACT_ATOMS: atom_id res chain seq x y z
N MET A 1 -19.33 31.29 15.84
CA MET A 1 -19.77 31.60 14.47
C MET A 1 -19.56 30.36 13.62
N SER A 2 -20.65 29.66 13.31
CA SER A 2 -20.60 28.32 12.70
C SER A 2 -20.48 28.40 11.18
N ASN A 3 -19.52 27.66 10.65
CA ASN A 3 -19.07 27.65 9.26
C ASN A 3 -20.14 27.02 8.34
N LYS A 4 -20.94 27.84 7.63
CA LYS A 4 -22.06 27.38 6.77
C LYS A 4 -21.70 27.16 5.28
N TYR A 5 -20.44 27.30 4.88
CA TYR A 5 -20.05 27.32 3.45
C TYR A 5 -19.39 26.04 2.88
N GLN A 6 -19.16 24.99 3.69
CA GLN A 6 -18.47 23.77 3.22
C GLN A 6 -19.32 22.67 2.52
N PRO A 7 -20.65 22.51 2.72
CA PRO A 7 -21.38 21.36 2.18
C PRO A 7 -21.43 21.29 0.64
N THR A 8 -21.55 22.44 -0.02
CA THR A 8 -21.80 22.53 -1.47
C THR A 8 -20.57 22.18 -2.31
N SER A 9 -19.38 22.53 -1.82
CA SER A 9 -18.11 22.22 -2.50
C SER A 9 -17.78 20.73 -2.45
N LYS A 10 -18.01 20.09 -1.29
CA LYS A 10 -17.78 18.65 -1.11
C LYS A 10 -18.73 17.81 -2.00
N ALA A 11 -20.00 18.19 -2.07
CA ALA A 11 -20.99 17.50 -2.90
C ALA A 11 -20.68 17.64 -4.41
N PHE A 12 -20.14 18.78 -4.84
CA PHE A 12 -19.68 18.96 -6.22
C PHE A 12 -18.44 18.10 -6.52
N ALA A 13 -17.45 18.11 -5.62
CA ALA A 13 -16.25 17.27 -5.76
C ALA A 13 -16.60 15.78 -5.81
N GLU A 14 -17.56 15.32 -5.02
CA GLU A 14 -18.03 13.93 -5.04
C GLU A 14 -18.70 13.57 -6.37
N LYS A 15 -19.58 14.43 -6.91
CA LYS A 15 -20.15 14.22 -8.25
C LYS A 15 -19.08 14.14 -9.32
N GLN A 16 -18.07 15.01 -9.24
CA GLN A 16 -16.96 15.03 -10.18
C GLN A 16 -16.08 13.77 -10.08
N LEU A 17 -15.84 13.29 -8.85
CA LEU A 17 -15.14 12.04 -8.57
C LEU A 17 -15.86 10.86 -9.23
N ILE A 18 -17.17 10.74 -9.04
CA ILE A 18 -18.00 9.67 -9.63
C ILE A 18 -17.92 9.73 -11.16
N GLN A 19 -17.99 10.93 -11.75
CA GLN A 19 -17.85 11.11 -13.19
C GLN A 19 -16.50 10.59 -13.70
N TRP A 20 -15.39 10.97 -13.04
CA TRP A 20 -14.06 10.50 -13.43
C TRP A 20 -13.89 8.99 -13.25
N ILE A 21 -14.44 8.41 -12.18
CA ILE A 21 -14.43 6.95 -11.96
C ILE A 21 -15.10 6.22 -13.11
N ASN A 22 -16.28 6.69 -13.53
CA ASN A 22 -17.02 6.11 -14.65
C ASN A 22 -16.26 6.28 -15.96
N GLU A 23 -15.71 7.47 -16.22
CA GLU A 23 -14.93 7.75 -17.43
C GLU A 23 -13.64 6.92 -17.47
N ALA A 24 -12.97 6.71 -16.33
CA ALA A 24 -11.77 5.89 -16.23
C ALA A 24 -12.07 4.42 -16.55
N GLY A 25 -13.26 3.92 -16.16
CA GLY A 25 -13.73 2.58 -16.49
C GLY A 25 -13.90 2.32 -17.99
N MET A 26 -14.13 3.38 -18.79
CA MET A 26 -14.34 3.30 -20.24
C MET A 26 -13.13 3.81 -21.06
N SER A 27 -12.11 4.34 -20.40
CA SER A 27 -10.91 4.89 -21.05
C SER A 27 -9.80 3.86 -21.16
N GLU A 28 -8.75 4.16 -21.91
CA GLU A 28 -7.53 3.36 -22.01
C GLU A 28 -6.27 4.25 -22.01
N GLY A 29 -5.09 3.63 -21.85
CA GLY A 29 -3.80 4.28 -22.01
C GLY A 29 -3.62 5.53 -21.15
N ASN A 30 -3.07 6.58 -21.76
CA ASN A 30 -2.75 7.84 -21.09
C ASN A 30 -3.99 8.58 -20.56
N LYS A 31 -5.15 8.44 -21.22
CA LYS A 31 -6.39 9.06 -20.75
C LYS A 31 -6.81 8.46 -19.41
N LYS A 32 -6.81 7.12 -19.30
CA LYS A 32 -7.07 6.43 -18.03
C LYS A 32 -6.07 6.83 -16.96
N ALA A 33 -4.77 6.85 -17.28
CA ALA A 33 -3.73 7.28 -16.35
C ALA A 33 -3.98 8.71 -15.82
N GLY A 34 -4.37 9.65 -16.70
CA GLY A 34 -4.71 11.02 -16.32
C GLY A 34 -5.91 11.09 -15.38
N LEU A 35 -6.98 10.32 -15.65
CA LEU A 35 -8.16 10.27 -14.79
C LEU A 35 -7.85 9.66 -13.42
N LEU A 36 -7.06 8.57 -13.37
CA LEU A 36 -6.68 7.95 -12.10
C LEU A 36 -5.87 8.89 -11.21
N ARG A 37 -4.95 9.68 -11.76
CA ARG A 37 -4.23 10.70 -10.96
C ARG A 37 -5.20 11.70 -10.33
N LYS A 38 -6.21 12.16 -11.07
CA LYS A 38 -7.23 13.09 -10.54
C LYS A 38 -8.11 12.44 -9.47
N ILE A 39 -8.55 11.21 -9.69
CA ILE A 39 -9.33 10.41 -8.74
C ILE A 39 -8.55 10.26 -7.44
N ILE A 40 -7.29 9.84 -7.52
CA ILE A 40 -6.41 9.65 -6.36
C ILE A 40 -6.19 10.97 -5.63
N GLU A 41 -5.85 12.06 -6.33
CA GLU A 41 -5.65 13.37 -5.71
C GLU A 41 -6.86 13.80 -4.88
N VAL A 42 -8.05 13.72 -5.46
CA VAL A 42 -9.29 14.11 -4.76
C VAL A 42 -9.62 13.15 -3.61
N LEU A 43 -9.49 11.83 -3.81
CA LEU A 43 -9.73 10.85 -2.76
C LEU A 43 -8.77 11.04 -1.58
N MET A 44 -7.49 11.27 -1.84
CA MET A 44 -6.47 11.34 -0.79
C MET A 44 -6.48 12.67 -0.02
N HIS A 45 -6.91 13.78 -0.66
CA HIS A 45 -6.75 15.12 -0.08
C HIS A 45 -8.05 15.85 0.24
N GLN A 46 -9.13 15.60 -0.51
CA GLN A 46 -10.39 16.35 -0.37
C GLN A 46 -11.53 15.48 0.17
N LEU A 47 -11.59 14.23 -0.27
CA LEU A 47 -12.68 13.30 0.00
C LEU A 47 -12.19 12.03 0.70
N SER A 48 -11.23 12.15 1.62
CA SER A 48 -10.62 11.01 2.33
C SER A 48 -11.64 10.15 3.08
N SER A 49 -12.73 10.73 3.57
CA SER A 49 -13.85 10.00 4.18
C SER A 49 -14.56 9.03 3.22
N LEU A 50 -14.36 9.16 1.90
CA LEU A 50 -14.96 8.32 0.87
C LEU A 50 -13.98 7.26 0.31
N ILE A 51 -12.75 7.19 0.83
CA ILE A 51 -11.77 6.16 0.43
C ILE A 51 -12.35 4.75 0.54
N PRO A 52 -12.98 4.33 1.66
CA PRO A 52 -13.54 2.98 1.76
C PRO A 52 -14.60 2.66 0.71
N LEU A 53 -15.29 3.69 0.20
CA LEU A 53 -16.35 3.53 -0.81
C LEU A 53 -15.78 3.39 -2.23
N TYR A 54 -14.66 4.05 -2.54
CA TYR A 54 -14.18 4.19 -3.92
C TYR A 54 -12.78 3.64 -4.17
N MET A 55 -12.05 3.18 -3.16
CA MET A 55 -10.68 2.67 -3.34
C MET A 55 -10.62 1.48 -4.30
N GLU A 56 -11.60 0.58 -4.26
CA GLU A 56 -11.65 -0.57 -5.16
C GLU A 56 -11.79 -0.16 -6.63
N ASN A 57 -12.43 0.99 -6.91
CA ASN A 57 -12.52 1.54 -8.26
C ASN A 57 -11.15 1.91 -8.84
N VAL A 58 -10.14 2.15 -8.00
CA VAL A 58 -8.74 2.35 -8.42
C VAL A 58 -7.98 1.02 -8.42
N LEU A 59 -8.14 0.21 -7.36
CA LEU A 59 -7.40 -1.05 -7.20
C LEU A 59 -7.72 -2.08 -8.29
N LYS A 60 -8.92 -2.07 -8.85
CA LYS A 60 -9.30 -2.96 -9.97
C LYS A 60 -8.38 -2.83 -11.20
N PHE A 61 -7.62 -1.74 -11.31
CA PHE A 61 -6.66 -1.51 -12.39
C PHE A 61 -5.27 -2.11 -12.14
N VAL A 62 -5.10 -2.95 -11.10
CA VAL A 62 -3.87 -3.69 -10.80
C VAL A 62 -3.34 -4.48 -12.00
N ASN A 63 -4.24 -5.01 -12.84
CA ASN A 63 -3.91 -5.81 -14.03
C ASN A 63 -4.14 -5.04 -15.35
N ASP A 64 -4.19 -3.70 -15.32
CA ASP A 64 -4.41 -2.91 -16.55
C ASP A 64 -3.27 -3.14 -17.56
N LYS A 65 -3.59 -3.20 -18.86
CA LYS A 65 -2.59 -3.41 -19.92
C LYS A 65 -1.54 -2.29 -19.97
N THR A 66 -1.90 -1.09 -19.53
CA THR A 66 -1.04 0.09 -19.56
C THR A 66 -0.08 0.10 -18.37
N THR A 67 1.22 0.00 -18.65
CA THR A 67 2.30 0.06 -17.65
C THR A 67 2.17 1.25 -16.70
N GLU A 68 1.86 2.43 -17.22
CA GLU A 68 1.74 3.64 -16.40
C GLU A 68 0.52 3.60 -15.47
N VAL A 69 -0.58 2.96 -15.88
CA VAL A 69 -1.76 2.77 -15.02
C VAL A 69 -1.40 1.88 -13.83
N ARG A 70 -0.74 0.75 -14.08
CA ARG A 70 -0.30 -0.14 -12.98
C ARG A 70 0.68 0.55 -12.02
N LYS A 71 1.60 1.36 -12.54
CA LYS A 71 2.48 2.21 -11.70
C LYS A 71 1.71 3.22 -10.85
N ILE A 72 0.63 3.81 -11.36
CA ILE A 72 -0.22 4.71 -10.58
C ILE A 72 -0.92 3.93 -9.45
N VAL A 73 -1.41 2.73 -9.73
CA VAL A 73 -2.02 1.85 -8.71
C VAL A 73 -1.02 1.52 -7.60
N VAL A 74 0.24 1.18 -7.94
CA VAL A 74 1.32 1.00 -6.94
C VAL A 74 1.45 2.23 -6.04
N GLY A 75 1.53 3.42 -6.63
CA GLY A 75 1.65 4.66 -5.87
C GLY A 75 0.44 4.98 -5.00
N PHE A 76 -0.75 4.55 -5.40
CA PHE A 76 -1.96 4.68 -4.58
C PHE A 76 -1.92 3.75 -3.36
N ILE A 77 -1.53 2.48 -3.56
CA ILE A 77 -1.35 1.50 -2.48
C ILE A 77 -0.35 2.01 -1.45
N GLU A 78 0.80 2.51 -1.89
CA GLU A 78 1.84 3.08 -1.01
C GLU A 78 1.28 4.24 -0.16
N GLN A 79 0.55 5.16 -0.79
CA GLN A 79 -0.07 6.30 -0.12
C GLN A 79 -1.16 5.87 0.88
N LEU A 80 -2.00 4.89 0.53
CA LEU A 80 -3.00 4.35 1.43
C LEU A 80 -2.35 3.73 2.66
N SER A 81 -1.28 2.94 2.50
CA SER A 81 -0.60 2.34 3.66
C SER A 81 -0.05 3.38 4.64
N THR A 82 0.35 4.55 4.13
CA THR A 82 0.95 5.62 4.95
C THR A 82 -0.09 6.51 5.60
N LYS A 83 -1.09 6.96 4.84
CA LYS A 83 -2.06 7.98 5.28
C LYS A 83 -3.36 7.39 5.82
N HIS A 84 -3.70 6.16 5.40
CA HIS A 84 -4.96 5.47 5.68
C HIS A 84 -4.73 3.98 6.00
N PRO A 85 -3.92 3.68 7.03
CA PRO A 85 -3.46 2.33 7.34
C PRO A 85 -4.60 1.35 7.67
N GLU A 86 -5.80 1.82 8.00
CA GLU A 86 -7.01 1.00 8.15
C GLU A 86 -7.34 0.17 6.91
N ASN A 87 -6.84 0.57 5.74
CA ASN A 87 -7.07 -0.11 4.46
C ASN A 87 -5.99 -1.15 4.12
N ILE A 88 -4.98 -1.35 4.98
CA ILE A 88 -3.90 -2.34 4.77
C ILE A 88 -4.41 -3.75 4.45
N PRO A 89 -5.42 -4.30 5.17
CA PRO A 89 -5.99 -5.62 4.85
C PRO A 89 -6.46 -5.76 3.40
N ILE A 90 -6.94 -4.67 2.78
CA ILE A 90 -7.51 -4.67 1.43
C ILE A 90 -6.40 -4.54 0.39
N ILE A 91 -5.43 -3.65 0.60
CA ILE A 91 -4.45 -3.27 -0.42
C ILE A 91 -3.27 -4.24 -0.54
N ILE A 92 -2.95 -4.99 0.51
CA ILE A 92 -1.73 -5.80 0.55
C ILE A 92 -1.73 -6.93 -0.50
N SER A 93 -2.87 -7.55 -0.75
CA SER A 93 -3.02 -8.58 -1.78
C SER A 93 -2.79 -8.02 -3.19
N GLN A 94 -3.21 -6.77 -3.44
CA GLN A 94 -3.01 -6.10 -4.73
C GLN A 94 -1.54 -5.78 -4.98
N LEU A 95 -0.81 -5.40 -3.92
CA LEU A 95 0.63 -5.17 -4.00
C LEU A 95 1.39 -6.44 -4.39
N GLN A 96 1.01 -7.59 -3.83
CA GLN A 96 1.65 -8.88 -4.15
C GLN A 96 1.57 -9.19 -5.65
N LEU A 97 0.43 -8.88 -6.30
CA LEU A 97 0.27 -9.06 -7.75
C LEU A 97 1.22 -8.15 -8.55
N LEU A 98 1.47 -6.93 -8.08
CA LEU A 98 2.34 -5.95 -8.75
C LEU A 98 3.84 -6.24 -8.53
N VAL A 99 4.22 -6.90 -7.43
CA VAL A 99 5.60 -7.33 -7.16
C VAL A 99 6.08 -8.43 -8.11
N ILE A 100 5.15 -9.18 -8.71
CA ILE A 100 5.45 -10.19 -9.74
C ILE A 100 5.03 -9.73 -11.13
N ASP A 101 4.86 -8.42 -11.35
CA ASP A 101 4.48 -7.90 -12.65
C ASP A 101 5.52 -8.24 -13.73
N SER A 102 5.04 -8.69 -14.89
CA SER A 102 5.88 -9.01 -16.05
C SER A 102 6.72 -7.83 -16.56
N VAL A 103 6.28 -6.59 -16.31
CA VAL A 103 6.99 -5.38 -16.73
C VAL A 103 7.90 -4.92 -15.59
N ILE A 104 9.22 -5.06 -15.81
CA ILE A 104 10.29 -4.69 -14.87
C ILE A 104 10.10 -3.29 -14.26
N ALA A 105 9.60 -2.32 -15.04
CA ALA A 105 9.37 -0.96 -14.55
C ALA A 105 8.23 -0.88 -13.51
N VAL A 106 7.19 -1.70 -13.63
CA VAL A 106 6.12 -1.82 -12.61
C VAL A 106 6.66 -2.59 -11.43
N GLN A 107 7.34 -3.71 -11.69
CA GLN A 107 7.89 -4.59 -10.67
C GLN A 107 8.85 -3.84 -9.72
N LYS A 108 9.81 -3.08 -10.26
CA LYS A 108 10.72 -2.23 -9.45
C LYS A 108 9.96 -1.24 -8.57
N LYS A 109 8.94 -0.58 -9.14
CA LYS A 109 8.10 0.37 -8.39
C LYS A 109 7.33 -0.33 -7.27
N ALA A 110 6.81 -1.52 -7.53
CA ALA A 110 6.07 -2.30 -6.55
C ALA A 110 6.96 -2.78 -5.41
N ILE A 111 8.19 -3.24 -5.69
CA ILE A 111 9.16 -3.62 -4.65
C ILE A 111 9.55 -2.40 -3.81
N GLN A 112 9.74 -1.23 -4.43
CA GLN A 112 10.00 0.01 -3.70
C GLN A 112 8.85 0.37 -2.75
N ALA A 113 7.61 0.31 -3.24
CA ALA A 113 6.43 0.54 -2.41
C ALA A 113 6.27 -0.53 -1.32
N ALA A 114 6.71 -1.77 -1.58
CA ALA A 114 6.64 -2.86 -0.62
C ALA A 114 7.43 -2.59 0.65
N SER A 115 8.57 -1.90 0.60
CA SER A 115 9.31 -1.51 1.81
C SER A 115 8.45 -0.63 2.73
N VAL A 116 7.78 0.38 2.15
CA VAL A 116 6.91 1.31 2.88
C VAL A 116 5.68 0.58 3.42
N VAL A 117 5.03 -0.23 2.58
CA VAL A 117 3.82 -0.96 2.94
C VAL A 117 4.11 -2.01 4.02
N TYR A 118 5.24 -2.71 3.94
CA TYR A 118 5.65 -3.71 4.93
C TYR A 118 5.80 -3.09 6.32
N LYS A 119 6.57 -2.00 6.42
CA LYS A 119 6.72 -1.25 7.66
C LYS A 119 5.37 -0.80 8.22
N ASN A 120 4.53 -0.18 7.39
CA ASN A 120 3.22 0.29 7.82
C ASN A 120 2.28 -0.85 8.23
N ALA A 121 2.39 -2.02 7.59
CA ALA A 121 1.62 -3.21 7.96
C ALA A 121 2.06 -3.78 9.31
N ILE A 122 3.35 -3.81 9.62
CA ILE A 122 3.83 -4.20 10.95
C ILE A 122 3.30 -3.23 12.01
N ILE A 123 3.44 -1.91 11.80
CA ILE A 123 2.87 -0.89 12.72
C ILE A 123 1.37 -1.14 12.92
N TRP A 124 0.64 -1.41 11.84
CA TRP A 124 -0.80 -1.65 11.90
C TRP A 124 -1.12 -2.92 12.70
N ILE A 125 -0.41 -4.03 12.47
CA ILE A 125 -0.56 -5.29 13.21
C ILE A 125 -0.40 -5.06 14.73
N CYS A 126 0.50 -4.16 15.13
CA CYS A 126 0.79 -3.86 16.54
C CYS A 126 -0.26 -2.98 17.24
N LYS A 127 -1.28 -2.52 16.50
CA LYS A 127 -2.41 -1.76 17.06
C LYS A 127 -3.54 -2.70 17.51
N ASP A 128 -4.51 -2.13 18.23
CA ASP A 128 -5.73 -2.83 18.65
C ASP A 128 -6.65 -3.11 17.45
N ASN A 129 -6.40 -4.23 16.76
CA ASN A 129 -7.19 -4.76 15.66
C ASN A 129 -7.72 -6.15 16.03
N SER A 130 -8.75 -6.61 15.30
CA SER A 130 -9.24 -7.98 15.50
C SER A 130 -8.18 -9.02 15.12
N GLU A 131 -8.16 -10.12 15.87
CA GLU A 131 -7.21 -11.23 15.65
C GLU A 131 -7.27 -11.79 14.22
N ASP A 132 -8.47 -11.91 13.64
CA ASP A 132 -8.66 -12.38 12.27
C ASP A 132 -8.03 -11.44 11.24
N ALA A 133 -8.17 -10.12 11.44
CA ALA A 133 -7.59 -9.13 10.53
C ALA A 133 -6.06 -9.10 10.65
N VAL A 134 -5.53 -9.25 11.87
CA VAL A 134 -4.09 -9.37 12.13
C VAL A 134 -3.52 -10.61 11.44
N LYS A 135 -4.14 -11.79 11.58
CA LYS A 135 -3.73 -13.02 10.91
C LYS A 135 -3.72 -12.87 9.38
N LEU A 136 -4.78 -12.29 8.82
CA LEU A 136 -4.86 -12.04 7.38
C LEU A 136 -3.71 -11.17 6.88
N VAL A 137 -3.45 -10.05 7.55
CA VAL A 137 -2.36 -9.15 7.14
C VAL A 137 -1.01 -9.83 7.33
N TRP A 138 -0.83 -10.58 8.42
CA TRP A 138 0.39 -11.35 8.69
C TRP A 138 0.71 -12.35 7.57
N ASP A 139 -0.28 -13.14 7.15
CA ASP A 139 -0.12 -14.11 6.06
C ASP A 139 0.29 -13.41 4.76
N HIS A 140 -0.32 -12.25 4.48
CA HIS A 140 0.01 -11.47 3.30
C HIS A 140 1.41 -10.83 3.37
N ILE A 141 1.87 -10.28 4.49
CA ILE A 141 3.24 -9.75 4.58
C ILE A 141 4.28 -10.87 4.53
N SER A 142 3.98 -12.04 5.09
CA SER A 142 4.86 -13.21 5.03
C SER A 142 5.03 -13.69 3.59
N LYS A 143 3.92 -13.78 2.84
CA LYS A 143 3.97 -14.08 1.40
C LYS A 143 4.69 -12.99 0.61
N LEU A 144 4.49 -11.71 0.93
CA LEU A 144 5.19 -10.59 0.28
C LEU A 144 6.71 -10.72 0.46
N LYS A 145 7.17 -11.05 1.67
CA LYS A 145 8.60 -11.31 1.93
C LYS A 145 9.15 -12.41 1.04
N LEU A 146 8.46 -13.55 0.96
CA LEU A 146 8.88 -14.68 0.11
C LEU A 146 8.92 -14.30 -1.37
N LEU A 147 7.93 -13.55 -1.86
CA LEU A 147 7.91 -13.07 -3.25
C LEU A 147 9.14 -12.21 -3.55
N VAL A 148 9.50 -11.28 -2.67
CA VAL A 148 10.67 -10.41 -2.89
C VAL A 148 11.99 -11.15 -2.66
N LEU A 149 12.05 -12.08 -1.71
CA LEU A 149 13.22 -12.94 -1.49
C LEU A 149 13.57 -13.74 -2.75
N ASN A 150 12.58 -14.27 -3.45
CA ASN A 150 12.76 -14.97 -4.73
C ASN A 150 13.20 -14.05 -5.91
N LEU A 151 13.45 -12.76 -5.66
CA LEU A 151 13.92 -11.81 -6.67
C LEU A 151 15.39 -11.39 -6.46
N ILE A 152 16.05 -11.87 -5.41
CA ILE A 152 17.46 -11.54 -5.13
C ILE A 152 18.42 -12.10 -6.17
N ASP A 153 18.03 -13.17 -6.86
CA ASP A 153 18.76 -13.84 -7.92
C ASP A 153 18.24 -13.47 -9.32
N SER A 154 17.36 -12.48 -9.44
CA SER A 154 16.83 -12.01 -10.72
C SER A 154 17.96 -11.61 -11.68
N GLU A 155 17.84 -11.94 -12.97
CA GLU A 155 18.77 -11.47 -14.01
C GLU A 155 18.78 -9.93 -14.16
N ASN A 156 17.71 -9.25 -13.74
CA ASN A 156 17.65 -7.80 -13.75
C ASN A 156 18.33 -7.20 -12.52
N GLU A 157 19.47 -6.55 -12.71
CA GLU A 157 20.21 -5.86 -11.63
C GLU A 157 19.32 -4.88 -10.84
N GLY A 158 18.50 -4.11 -11.54
CA GLY A 158 17.58 -3.17 -10.90
C GLY A 158 16.57 -3.86 -9.97
N ILE A 159 16.08 -5.05 -10.32
CA ILE A 159 15.21 -5.85 -9.46
C ILE A 159 15.98 -6.33 -8.23
N ARG A 160 17.17 -6.91 -8.41
CA ARG A 160 18.02 -7.37 -7.29
C ARG A 160 18.30 -6.24 -6.30
N THR A 161 18.67 -5.05 -6.79
CA THR A 161 18.92 -3.88 -5.93
C THR A 161 17.71 -3.49 -5.09
N HIS A 162 16.51 -3.48 -5.68
CA HIS A 162 15.29 -3.15 -4.93
C HIS A 162 14.90 -4.26 -3.95
N ALA A 163 15.10 -5.53 -4.32
CA ALA A 163 14.84 -6.68 -3.45
C ALA A 163 15.75 -6.65 -2.21
N ILE A 164 17.04 -6.38 -2.38
CA ILE A 164 17.99 -6.26 -1.25
C ILE A 164 17.57 -5.13 -0.31
N LYS A 165 17.21 -3.95 -0.83
CA LYS A 165 16.72 -2.82 0.00
C LYS A 165 15.44 -3.15 0.75
N PHE A 166 14.53 -3.90 0.13
CA PHE A 166 13.33 -4.37 0.82
C PHE A 166 13.68 -5.31 1.99
N LEU A 167 14.57 -6.28 1.75
CA LEU A 167 15.00 -7.22 2.79
C LEU A 167 15.78 -6.53 3.92
N GLU A 168 16.57 -5.50 3.60
CA GLU A 168 17.20 -4.62 4.60
C GLU A 168 16.15 -3.98 5.51
N GLU A 169 15.09 -3.38 4.95
CA GLU A 169 13.99 -2.80 5.74
C GLU A 169 13.28 -3.86 6.60
N VAL A 170 13.08 -5.08 6.07
CA VAL A 170 12.52 -6.20 6.85
C VAL A 170 13.39 -6.51 8.06
N VAL A 171 14.71 -6.64 7.88
CA VAL A 171 15.65 -6.91 8.97
C VAL A 171 15.60 -5.78 10.00
N LEU A 172 15.60 -4.52 9.57
CA LEU A 172 15.52 -3.37 10.48
C LEU A 172 14.23 -3.37 11.31
N VAL A 173 13.08 -3.57 10.67
CA VAL A 173 11.77 -3.56 11.35
C VAL A 173 11.60 -4.75 12.31
N GLN A 174 12.22 -5.90 12.01
CA GLN A 174 12.11 -7.12 12.82
C GLN A 174 13.23 -7.29 13.85
N THR A 175 14.19 -6.37 13.93
CA THR A 175 15.29 -6.43 14.91
C THR A 175 15.05 -5.40 16.02
N PRO A 176 15.14 -5.78 17.31
CA PRO A 176 15.13 -4.82 18.41
C PRO A 176 16.38 -3.93 18.34
N CYS A 177 16.23 -2.63 18.57
CA CYS A 177 17.33 -1.68 18.40
C CYS A 177 17.97 -1.39 19.75
N ALA A 178 19.26 -1.69 19.86
CA ALA A 178 19.99 -1.53 21.11
C ALA A 178 20.10 -0.06 21.57
N GLU A 179 19.97 0.93 20.67
CA GLU A 179 20.11 2.35 20.98
C GLU A 179 19.13 3.19 20.14
N GLY A 180 18.30 4.00 20.80
CA GLY A 180 17.12 4.68 20.25
C GLY A 180 17.41 5.68 19.12
N ASN A 181 17.56 5.16 17.91
CA ASN A 181 17.79 5.95 16.71
C ASN A 181 16.52 6.12 15.87
N GLY A 182 15.43 6.64 16.47
CA GLY A 182 14.26 7.26 15.82
C GLY A 182 13.46 6.46 14.76
N GLY A 183 13.90 5.28 14.35
CA GLY A 183 13.19 4.34 13.51
C GLY A 183 12.35 3.39 14.35
N LEU A 184 11.26 2.88 13.77
CA LEU A 184 10.44 1.85 14.41
C LEU A 184 11.24 0.55 14.51
N ASN A 185 11.34 0.03 15.72
CA ASN A 185 12.04 -1.21 16.02
C ASN A 185 11.10 -2.19 16.72
N LEU A 186 11.55 -3.43 16.90
CA LEU A 186 10.78 -4.47 17.59
C LEU A 186 10.33 -4.02 19.00
N ASP A 187 11.08 -3.15 19.66
CA ASP A 187 10.79 -2.64 21.01
C ASP A 187 9.62 -1.63 21.05
N ASP A 188 9.25 -1.04 19.91
CA ASP A 188 8.09 -0.14 19.80
C ASP A 188 6.76 -0.93 19.67
N ILE A 189 6.83 -2.26 19.62
CA ILE A 189 5.69 -3.16 19.53
C ILE A 189 5.19 -3.46 20.96
N PRO A 190 3.94 -3.13 21.32
CA PRO A 190 3.43 -3.34 22.68
C PRO A 190 3.52 -4.82 23.09
N SER A 191 4.11 -5.10 24.25
CA SER A 191 4.24 -6.47 24.78
C SER A 191 2.89 -7.13 25.11
N SER A 192 1.80 -6.35 25.13
CA SER A 192 0.42 -6.81 25.35
C SER A 192 -0.32 -7.14 24.06
N SER A 193 0.30 -6.97 22.89
CA SER A 193 -0.31 -7.32 21.62
C SER A 193 -0.55 -8.83 21.62
N THR A 194 -1.75 -9.27 21.26
CA THR A 194 -2.11 -10.69 21.06
C THR A 194 -1.42 -11.28 19.82
N ILE A 195 -0.19 -10.84 19.54
CA ILE A 195 0.70 -11.35 18.54
C ILE A 195 1.60 -12.33 19.30
N PRO A 196 1.39 -13.65 19.18
CA PRO A 196 2.32 -14.64 19.69
C PRO A 196 3.76 -14.20 19.40
N SER A 197 4.63 -14.27 20.40
CA SER A 197 6.08 -13.99 20.26
C SER A 197 6.70 -14.77 19.08
N THR A 198 6.04 -15.86 18.67
CA THR A 198 6.30 -16.67 17.48
C THR A 198 6.29 -15.87 16.17
N TYR A 199 5.44 -14.85 16.02
CA TYR A 199 5.36 -14.05 14.79
C TYR A 199 6.49 -13.03 14.67
N LEU A 200 6.96 -12.48 15.79
CA LEU A 200 8.00 -11.44 15.77
C LEU A 200 9.42 -12.00 15.61
N VAL A 201 9.64 -13.27 15.95
CA VAL A 201 11.00 -13.83 16.04
C VAL A 201 11.39 -14.67 14.83
N LEU A 202 10.49 -15.31 14.10
CA LEU A 202 10.87 -16.20 12.98
C LEU A 202 9.79 -16.31 11.90
N THR A 203 10.09 -15.80 10.70
CA THR A 203 9.94 -16.44 9.37
C THR A 203 10.24 -15.44 8.27
#